data_AF-A0A1E7Z9X4-F1
#
_entry.id   AF-A0A1E7Z9X4-F1
#
_cell.length_a   1.000
_cell.length_b   1.000
_cell.length_c   1.000
_cell.angle_alpha   90.00
_cell.angle_beta   90.00
_cell.angle_gamma   90.00
#
_symmetry.space_group_name_H-M   'P 1'
#
loop_
_entity.id
_entity.type
_entity.pdbx_description
1 polymer ?
#
loop_
_entity_poly.entity_id
_entity_poly.type
_entity_poly.pdbx_seq_one_letter_code
_entity_poly.pdbx_strand_id
1 'polypeptide(L)'
;MKRLIYGILLVVAVLAAMLIAPQVIGDKGYVLISMGQWHIEMSVVSLCITVFVALIILWVLWRFIGATLGLFKGSKQWFGGLSRRKRQRRLYQGIQAMVEGDFAAAKKYLQDTTDGDFDGVNYLAAAQVAQALNEPERVRYLLEQAAEYDNAKTAAHLASARLEIEQGKPQAALDKLTELDEKKRQHPQVIRLRARAMAELGHWQELENALPEWRKQLKDDYVVWAQKVAKGKFAEIASKQGANALRQHWDNMPRKLRHDDAYRAAYVQQLLEQGMHHDAEACLVEWQKKGPNPILLPYMAELSIPNPAAAIRLLEDWIKRDGTNPQLFSVLGHLAMNAGDDILAEKVLLKAVKLRENPRDFEALATISEHRHDDSGALAMYKRSMEVE
;
A
#
# COMPACT_ATOMS: atom_id res chain seq x y z
N MET A 1 1.13 57.52 2.08
CA MET A 1 1.22 58.92 1.62
C MET A 1 0.71 59.92 2.64
N LYS A 2 -0.52 59.82 3.17
CA LYS A 2 -1.08 60.79 4.15
C LYS A 2 -0.22 61.00 5.42
N ARG A 3 0.31 59.93 6.03
CA ARG A 3 1.20 60.01 7.22
C ARG A 3 2.52 60.75 6.97
N LEU A 4 3.02 60.72 5.72
CA LEU A 4 4.25 61.41 5.32
C LEU A 4 3.99 62.91 5.14
N ILE A 5 2.83 63.28 4.59
CA ILE A 5 2.40 64.67 4.44
C ILE A 5 2.20 65.33 5.81
N TYR A 6 1.53 64.65 6.75
CA TYR A 6 1.37 65.17 8.12
C TYR A 6 2.71 65.30 8.86
N GLY A 7 3.65 64.37 8.64
CA GLY A 7 4.99 64.46 9.22
C GLY A 7 5.78 65.67 8.70
N ILE A 8 5.74 65.92 7.38
CA ILE A 8 6.41 67.09 6.78
C ILE A 8 5.78 68.39 7.28
N LEU A 9 4.45 68.46 7.36
CA LEU A 9 3.74 69.66 7.80
C LEU A 9 4.02 69.99 9.28
N LEU A 10 4.16 68.96 10.12
CA LEU A 10 4.55 69.11 11.53
C LEU A 10 6.01 69.58 11.67
N VAL A 11 6.94 69.04 10.86
CA VAL A 11 8.34 69.49 10.85
C VAL A 11 8.45 70.95 10.39
N VAL A 12 7.70 71.36 9.36
CA VAL A 12 7.66 72.75 8.90
C VAL A 12 7.08 73.68 9.96
N ALA A 13 6.02 73.26 10.67
CA ALA A 13 5.43 74.05 11.75
C ALA A 13 6.40 74.22 12.94
N VAL A 14 7.15 73.18 13.31
CA VAL A 14 8.16 73.26 14.37
C VAL A 14 9.34 74.16 13.96
N LEU A 15 9.79 74.07 12.71
CA LEU A 15 10.84 74.95 12.17
C LEU A 15 10.38 76.41 12.13
N ALA A 16 9.14 76.67 11.72
CA ALA A 16 8.56 78.01 11.74
C ALA A 16 8.45 78.57 13.18
N ALA A 17 7.99 77.75 14.14
CA ALA A 17 7.94 78.14 15.54
C ALA A 17 9.34 78.42 16.12
N MET A 18 10.35 77.62 15.78
CA MET A 18 11.75 77.84 16.19
C MET A 18 12.39 79.08 15.57
N LEU A 19 11.97 79.50 14.37
CA LEU A 19 12.44 80.72 13.72
C LEU A 19 11.79 81.98 14.30
N ILE A 20 10.52 81.89 14.71
CA ILE A 20 9.75 83.04 15.21
C ILE A 20 9.98 83.27 16.72
N ALA A 21 10.06 82.20 17.53
CA ALA A 21 10.22 82.29 18.98
C ALA A 21 11.38 83.20 19.47
N PRO A 22 12.56 83.23 18.82
CA PRO A 22 13.69 84.06 19.26
C PRO A 22 13.57 85.53 18.86
N GLN A 23 12.69 85.88 17.92
CA GLN A 23 12.42 87.29 17.60
C GLN A 23 11.55 87.95 18.67
N VAL A 24 10.83 87.15 19.45
CA VAL A 24 9.92 87.60 20.51
C VAL A 24 10.62 87.67 21.88
N ILE A 25 11.66 86.86 22.09
CA ILE A 25 12.39 86.75 23.37
C ILE A 25 13.75 87.43 23.18
N GLY A 26 13.87 88.68 23.61
CA GLY A 26 14.96 89.61 23.29
C GLY A 26 16.39 89.27 23.74
N ASP A 27 16.69 88.04 24.16
CA ASP A 27 18.03 87.60 24.56
C ASP A 27 18.58 86.52 23.62
N LYS A 28 19.56 86.92 22.81
CA LYS A 28 20.26 86.02 21.89
C LYS A 28 21.38 85.31 22.65
N GLY A 29 21.06 84.17 23.26
CA GLY A 29 22.09 83.23 23.70
C GLY A 29 23.05 82.93 22.54
N TYR A 30 24.35 83.00 22.80
CA TYR A 30 25.40 82.89 21.80
C TYR A 30 26.27 81.66 22.05
N VAL A 31 26.67 80.99 20.96
CA VAL A 31 27.53 79.80 20.98
C VAL A 31 28.75 80.09 20.10
N LEU A 32 29.92 80.12 20.74
CA LEU A 32 31.21 80.14 20.05
C LEU A 32 31.73 78.70 19.98
N ILE A 33 31.93 78.19 18.76
CA ILE A 33 32.68 76.94 18.56
C ILE A 33 34.04 77.32 18.00
N SER A 34 35.11 77.10 18.79
CA SER A 34 36.48 77.33 18.35
C SER A 34 37.20 76.00 18.10
N MET A 35 37.68 75.80 16.88
CA MET A 35 38.57 74.67 16.54
C MET A 35 39.82 75.19 15.83
N GLY A 36 40.91 75.35 16.58
CA GLY A 36 42.18 75.87 16.06
C GLY A 36 42.04 77.33 15.57
N GLN A 37 42.25 77.56 14.27
CA GLN A 37 42.12 78.88 13.63
C GLN A 37 40.69 79.20 13.16
N TRP A 38 39.73 78.30 13.37
CA TRP A 38 38.35 78.46 12.93
C TRP A 38 37.46 78.88 14.10
N HIS A 39 36.88 80.07 13.97
CA HIS A 39 35.90 80.61 14.91
C HIS A 39 34.56 80.72 14.20
N ILE A 40 33.60 79.88 14.58
CA ILE A 40 32.24 79.96 14.07
C ILE A 40 31.38 80.58 15.17
N GLU A 41 30.89 81.78 14.86
CA GLU A 41 30.02 82.56 15.71
C GLU A 41 28.56 82.31 15.31
N MET A 42 27.77 81.64 16.16
CA MET A 42 26.37 81.37 15.86
C MET A 42 25.46 81.55 17.08
N SER A 43 24.18 81.91 16.85
CA SER A 43 23.20 81.95 17.93
C SER A 43 22.80 80.53 18.36
N VAL A 44 22.34 80.37 19.61
CA VAL A 44 21.80 79.09 20.12
C VAL A 44 20.70 78.55 19.19
N VAL A 45 19.90 79.44 18.61
CA VAL A 45 18.84 79.09 17.65
C VAL A 45 19.43 78.49 16.38
N SER A 46 20.44 79.12 15.80
CA SER A 46 21.08 78.61 14.59
C SER A 46 21.77 77.27 14.85
N LEU A 47 22.31 77.04 16.04
CA LEU A 47 22.84 75.72 16.43
C LEU A 47 21.73 74.66 16.45
N CYS A 48 20.60 74.95 17.11
CA CYS A 48 19.46 74.03 17.17
C CYS A 48 18.93 73.68 15.77
N ILE A 49 18.78 74.67 14.89
CA ILE A 49 18.36 74.45 13.50
C ILE A 49 19.39 73.57 12.77
N THR A 50 20.68 73.87 12.91
CA THR A 50 21.75 73.11 12.23
C THR A 50 21.79 71.66 12.68
N VAL A 51 21.69 71.40 13.99
CA VAL A 51 21.64 70.04 14.55
C VAL A 51 20.39 69.30 14.05
N PHE A 52 19.24 69.96 14.02
CA PHE A 52 18.00 69.35 13.56
C PHE A 52 18.05 68.99 12.07
N VAL A 53 18.59 69.88 11.22
CA VAL A 53 18.82 69.60 9.80
C VAL A 53 19.81 68.45 9.62
N ALA A 54 20.91 68.43 10.38
CA ALA A 54 21.88 67.34 10.34
C ALA A 54 21.25 65.99 10.69
N LEU A 55 20.38 65.93 11.70
CA LEU A 55 19.65 64.71 12.08
C LEU A 55 18.69 64.23 10.98
N ILE A 56 18.00 65.16 10.30
CA ILE A 56 17.14 64.81 9.14
C ILE A 56 17.98 64.22 8.01
N ILE A 57 19.11 64.86 7.67
CA ILE A 57 20.01 64.37 6.61
C ILE A 57 20.53 62.98 6.96
N LEU A 58 20.96 62.76 8.20
CA LEU A 58 21.44 61.46 8.68
C LEU A 58 20.34 60.40 8.61
N TRP A 59 19.10 60.73 8.99
CA TRP A 59 17.96 59.82 8.90
C TRP A 59 17.63 59.45 7.45
N VAL A 60 17.64 60.41 6.52
CA VAL A 60 17.42 60.17 5.10
C VAL A 60 18.53 59.29 4.52
N LEU A 61 19.80 59.58 4.81
CA LEU A 61 20.94 58.76 4.40
C LEU A 61 20.82 57.33 4.91
N TRP A 62 20.48 57.14 6.19
CA TRP A 62 20.33 55.81 6.78
C TRP A 62 19.18 55.02 6.14
N ARG A 63 18.06 55.70 5.82
CA ARG A 63 16.94 55.11 5.09
C ARG A 63 17.32 54.73 3.66
N PHE A 64 18.13 55.56 3.00
CA PHE A 64 18.59 55.33 1.63
C PHE A 64 19.55 54.14 1.57
N ILE A 65 20.51 54.06 2.49
CA ILE A 65 21.43 52.92 2.64
C ILE A 65 20.65 51.62 2.96
N GLY A 66 19.63 51.70 3.83
CA GLY A 66 18.77 50.55 4.10
C GLY A 66 17.95 50.10 2.89
N ALA A 67 17.48 51.03 2.06
CA ALA A 67 16.71 50.73 0.85
C ALA A 67 17.60 50.11 -0.26
N THR A 68 18.80 50.63 -0.46
CA THR A 68 19.75 50.07 -1.45
C THR A 68 20.23 48.68 -1.05
N LEU A 69 20.56 48.46 0.23
CA LEU A 69 20.89 47.11 0.74
C LEU A 69 19.69 46.14 0.69
N GLY A 70 18.47 46.64 0.85
CA GLY A 70 17.23 45.87 0.69
C GLY A 70 17.00 45.38 -0.75
N LEU A 71 17.33 46.20 -1.75
CA LEU A 71 17.28 45.82 -3.17
C LEU A 71 18.27 44.70 -3.51
N PHE A 72 19.47 44.72 -2.93
CA PHE A 72 20.45 43.64 -3.11
C PHE A 72 20.02 42.34 -2.40
N LYS A 73 19.33 42.41 -1.25
CA LYS A 73 18.77 41.22 -0.58
C LYS A 73 17.52 40.65 -1.28
N GLY A 74 16.70 41.50 -1.92
CA GLY A 74 15.51 41.08 -2.68
C GLY A 74 15.79 40.20 -3.91
N SER A 75 17.02 40.23 -4.43
CA SER A 75 17.47 39.41 -5.57
C SER A 75 17.40 37.90 -5.29
N LYS A 76 17.69 37.44 -4.06
CA LYS A 76 17.63 36.01 -3.72
C LYS A 76 16.21 35.42 -3.80
N GLN A 77 15.19 36.23 -3.53
CA GLN A 77 13.79 35.78 -3.53
C GLN A 77 13.19 35.75 -4.94
N TRP A 78 13.61 36.67 -5.83
CA TRP A 78 13.21 36.68 -7.24
C TRP A 78 13.86 35.54 -8.04
N PHE A 79 15.16 35.28 -7.83
CA PHE A 79 15.84 34.12 -8.44
C PHE A 79 15.38 32.77 -7.86
N GLY A 80 15.09 32.70 -6.56
CA GLY A 80 14.55 31.48 -5.92
C GLY A 80 13.17 31.07 -6.44
N GLY A 81 12.29 32.04 -6.70
CA GLY A 81 10.94 31.79 -7.24
C GLY A 81 10.94 31.26 -8.67
N LEU A 82 11.84 31.76 -9.53
CA LEU A 82 12.02 31.26 -10.90
C LEU A 82 12.57 29.83 -10.92
N SER A 83 13.52 29.53 -10.02
CA SER A 83 14.09 28.18 -9.87
C SER A 83 13.04 27.16 -9.39
N ARG A 84 12.17 27.54 -8.43
CA ARG A 84 11.08 26.67 -7.95
C ARG A 84 10.08 26.34 -9.05
N ARG A 85 9.62 27.33 -9.84
CA ARG A 85 8.71 27.11 -10.97
C ARG A 85 9.33 26.21 -12.05
N LYS A 86 10.63 26.39 -12.34
CA LYS A 86 11.35 25.55 -13.29
C LYS A 86 11.40 24.09 -12.82
N ARG A 87 11.74 23.84 -11.56
CA ARG A 87 11.76 22.47 -10.98
C ARG A 87 10.38 21.84 -10.97
N GLN A 88 9.33 22.59 -10.65
CA GLN A 88 7.96 22.08 -10.67
C GLN A 88 7.54 21.69 -12.09
N ARG A 89 7.90 22.50 -13.11
CA ARG A 89 7.67 22.13 -14.51
C ARG A 89 8.43 20.86 -14.90
N ARG A 90 9.66 20.70 -14.42
CA ARG A 90 10.45 19.47 -14.63
C ARG A 90 9.80 18.25 -13.98
N LEU A 91 9.25 18.38 -12.78
CA LEU A 91 8.50 17.30 -12.15
C LEU A 91 7.29 16.88 -13.00
N TYR A 92 6.49 17.84 -13.50
CA TYR A 92 5.36 17.53 -14.36
C TYR A 92 5.78 16.90 -15.70
N GLN A 93 6.83 17.41 -16.33
CA GLN A 93 7.40 16.80 -17.55
C GLN A 93 7.89 15.38 -17.28
N GLY A 94 8.51 15.14 -16.13
CA GLY A 94 8.97 13.81 -15.72
C GLY A 94 7.81 12.84 -15.51
N ILE A 95 6.76 13.26 -14.79
CA ILE A 95 5.56 12.43 -14.58
C ILE A 95 4.84 12.17 -15.91
N GLN A 96 4.72 13.17 -16.78
CA GLN A 96 4.11 13.00 -18.10
C GLN A 96 4.89 11.98 -18.94
N ALA A 97 6.21 12.15 -19.07
CA ALA A 97 7.06 11.21 -19.82
C ALA A 97 7.02 9.78 -19.22
N MET A 98 6.93 9.65 -17.89
CA MET A 98 6.77 8.37 -17.21
C MET A 98 5.46 7.67 -17.64
N VAL A 99 4.36 8.41 -17.74
CA VAL A 99 3.06 7.87 -18.19
C VAL A 99 3.07 7.56 -19.69
N GLU A 100 3.78 8.35 -20.50
CA GLU A 100 3.99 8.11 -21.93
C GLU A 100 4.91 6.88 -22.20
N GLY A 101 5.58 6.36 -21.17
CA GLY A 101 6.53 5.24 -21.29
C GLY A 101 7.94 5.66 -21.73
N ASP A 102 8.20 6.95 -21.93
CA ASP A 102 9.54 7.49 -22.19
C ASP A 102 10.32 7.63 -20.88
N PHE A 103 10.76 6.50 -20.34
CA PHE A 103 11.47 6.44 -19.07
C PHE A 103 12.85 7.13 -19.11
N ALA A 104 13.48 7.21 -20.29
CA ALA A 104 14.75 7.89 -20.46
C ALA A 104 14.60 9.42 -20.30
N ALA A 105 13.59 10.01 -20.95
CA ALA A 105 13.26 11.42 -20.76
C ALA A 105 12.75 11.69 -19.34
N ALA A 106 11.89 10.81 -18.80
CA ALA A 106 11.38 10.92 -17.44
C ALA A 106 12.52 10.97 -16.42
N LYS A 107 13.52 10.08 -16.53
CA LYS A 107 14.71 10.06 -15.68
C LYS A 107 15.45 11.39 -15.71
N LYS A 108 15.70 11.93 -16.90
CA LYS A 108 16.39 13.22 -17.08
C LYS A 108 15.61 14.36 -16.43
N TYR A 109 14.30 14.43 -16.64
CA TYR A 109 13.48 15.48 -16.04
C TYR A 109 13.38 15.37 -14.51
N LEU A 110 13.27 14.16 -13.96
CA LEU A 110 13.19 13.94 -12.52
C LEU A 110 14.55 14.14 -11.83
N GLN A 111 15.68 13.90 -12.49
CA GLN A 111 17.01 14.24 -11.96
C GLN A 111 17.15 15.74 -11.68
N ASP A 112 16.56 16.60 -12.51
CA ASP A 112 16.55 18.07 -12.29
C ASP A 112 15.73 18.49 -11.05
N THR A 113 15.11 17.55 -10.33
CA THR A 113 14.22 17.82 -9.19
C THR A 113 14.77 17.41 -7.82
N THR A 114 15.97 16.81 -7.72
CA THR A 114 16.50 16.22 -6.47
C THR A 114 16.71 17.24 -5.32
N ASP A 115 16.89 18.52 -5.62
CA ASP A 115 16.99 19.61 -4.62
C ASP A 115 15.72 20.47 -4.52
N GLY A 116 14.59 19.93 -4.97
CA GLY A 116 13.30 20.59 -4.98
C GLY A 116 12.50 20.34 -3.70
N ASP A 117 11.67 21.32 -3.34
CA ASP A 117 10.71 21.25 -2.26
C ASP A 117 9.45 20.50 -2.72
N PHE A 118 9.53 19.16 -2.72
CA PHE A 118 8.48 18.23 -3.20
C PHE A 118 8.11 17.15 -2.17
N ASP A 119 8.54 17.29 -0.92
CA ASP A 119 8.25 16.35 0.18
C ASP A 119 8.49 14.86 -0.14
N GLY A 120 9.51 14.56 -0.94
CA GLY A 120 9.88 13.19 -1.32
C GLY A 120 9.12 12.59 -2.52
N VAL A 121 8.10 13.25 -3.05
CA VAL A 121 7.29 12.74 -4.19
C VAL A 121 8.13 12.57 -5.46
N ASN A 122 9.06 13.49 -5.69
CA ASN A 122 10.03 13.43 -6.77
C ASN A 122 10.89 12.15 -6.71
N TYR A 123 11.35 11.77 -5.52
CA TYR A 123 12.14 10.56 -5.30
C TYR A 123 11.31 9.30 -5.54
N LEU A 124 10.05 9.26 -5.10
CA LEU A 124 9.13 8.16 -5.39
C LEU A 124 8.88 7.98 -6.89
N ALA A 125 8.63 9.07 -7.61
CA ALA A 125 8.46 9.02 -9.07
C ALA A 125 9.74 8.57 -9.77
N ALA A 126 10.90 9.08 -9.33
CA ALA A 126 12.18 8.68 -9.88
C ALA A 126 12.48 7.19 -9.62
N ALA A 127 12.07 6.65 -8.46
CA ALA A 127 12.22 5.24 -8.13
C ALA A 127 11.39 4.35 -9.07
N GLN A 128 10.16 4.75 -9.40
CA GLN A 128 9.33 4.01 -10.38
C GLN A 128 9.96 4.01 -11.77
N VAL A 129 10.49 5.16 -12.21
CA VAL A 129 11.22 5.24 -13.49
C VAL A 129 12.47 4.37 -13.47
N ALA A 130 13.24 4.37 -12.38
CA ALA A 130 14.40 3.51 -12.23
C ALA A 130 14.03 2.01 -12.24
N GLN A 131 12.88 1.64 -11.66
CA GLN A 131 12.37 0.28 -11.70
C GLN A 131 12.03 -0.16 -13.13
N ALA A 132 11.34 0.70 -13.89
CA ALA A 132 11.00 0.44 -15.29
C ALA A 132 12.25 0.31 -16.19
N LEU A 133 13.34 1.00 -15.83
CA LEU A 133 14.64 0.91 -16.50
C LEU A 133 15.50 -0.27 -16.01
N ASN A 134 15.00 -1.11 -15.09
CA ASN A 134 15.73 -2.22 -14.48
C ASN A 134 17.03 -1.79 -13.77
N GLU A 135 17.00 -0.68 -13.01
CA GLU A 135 18.13 -0.15 -12.23
C GLU A 135 17.94 -0.38 -10.72
N PRO A 136 18.09 -1.61 -10.20
CA PRO A 136 17.67 -1.98 -8.84
C PRO A 136 18.40 -1.19 -7.74
N GLU A 137 19.71 -0.97 -7.87
CA GLU A 137 20.48 -0.18 -6.88
C GLU A 137 19.98 1.27 -6.81
N ARG A 138 19.61 1.84 -7.97
CA ARG A 138 19.07 3.19 -8.04
C ARG A 138 17.67 3.27 -7.43
N VAL A 139 16.84 2.24 -7.62
CA VAL A 139 15.53 2.15 -6.96
C VAL A 139 15.69 2.20 -5.45
N ARG A 140 16.57 1.35 -4.88
CA ARG A 140 16.80 1.28 -3.43
C ARG A 140 17.26 2.62 -2.88
N TYR A 141 18.26 3.24 -3.50
CA TYR A 141 18.75 4.57 -3.11
C TYR A 141 17.64 5.63 -3.14
N LEU A 142 16.85 5.70 -4.21
CA LEU A 142 15.79 6.70 -4.34
C LEU A 142 14.66 6.48 -3.32
N LEU A 143 14.33 5.23 -3.00
CA LEU A 143 13.35 4.93 -1.95
C LEU A 143 13.88 5.27 -0.55
N GLU A 144 15.17 5.07 -0.28
CA GLU A 144 15.80 5.52 0.96
C GLU A 144 15.73 7.04 1.10
N GLN A 145 16.06 7.79 0.04
CA GLN A 145 15.94 9.25 0.02
C GLN A 145 14.48 9.71 0.21
N ALA A 146 13.51 9.02 -0.41
CA ALA A 146 12.10 9.31 -0.19
C ALA A 146 11.66 9.03 1.26
N ALA A 147 12.27 8.05 1.94
CA ALA A 147 11.92 7.68 3.30
C ALA A 147 12.34 8.72 4.37
N GLU A 148 13.28 9.61 4.04
CA GLU A 148 13.68 10.73 4.90
C GLU A 148 12.58 11.79 5.06
N TYR A 149 11.59 11.83 4.14
CA TYR A 149 10.48 12.77 4.16
C TYR A 149 9.23 12.15 4.79
N ASP A 150 8.68 12.76 5.85
CA ASP A 150 7.53 12.22 6.60
C ASP A 150 6.30 11.88 5.74
N ASN A 151 6.03 12.70 4.71
CA ASN A 151 4.92 12.55 3.77
C ASN A 151 5.13 11.38 2.79
N ALA A 152 6.37 11.16 2.33
CA ALA A 152 6.71 10.09 1.40
C ALA A 152 7.10 8.78 2.09
N LYS A 153 7.47 8.82 3.39
CA LYS A 153 7.96 7.68 4.17
C LYS A 153 7.12 6.43 4.02
N THR A 154 5.81 6.51 4.22
CA THR A 154 4.93 5.34 4.10
C THR A 154 4.93 4.74 2.69
N ALA A 155 4.89 5.58 1.66
CA ALA A 155 4.93 5.10 0.28
C ALA A 155 6.29 4.48 -0.08
N ALA A 156 7.38 5.07 0.42
CA ALA A 156 8.74 4.55 0.26
C ALA A 156 8.89 3.16 0.89
N HIS A 157 8.51 2.99 2.16
CA HIS A 157 8.56 1.68 2.84
C HIS A 157 7.66 0.64 2.17
N LEU A 158 6.47 1.02 1.70
CA LEU A 158 5.58 0.12 0.95
C LEU A 158 6.23 -0.35 -0.37
N ALA A 159 6.85 0.56 -1.12
CA ALA A 159 7.55 0.23 -2.35
C ALA A 159 8.77 -0.67 -2.10
N SER A 160 9.59 -0.32 -1.09
CA SER A 160 10.74 -1.15 -0.69
C SER A 160 10.32 -2.53 -0.25
N ALA A 161 9.27 -2.66 0.57
CA ALA A 161 8.78 -3.94 1.05
C ALA A 161 8.26 -4.84 -0.09
N ARG A 162 7.58 -4.27 -1.10
CA ARG A 162 7.17 -5.02 -2.30
C ARG A 162 8.38 -5.56 -3.06
N LEU A 163 9.38 -4.71 -3.28
CA LEU A 163 10.60 -5.09 -3.97
C LEU A 163 11.35 -6.21 -3.24
N GLU A 164 11.49 -6.11 -1.92
CA GLU A 164 12.16 -7.15 -1.12
C GLU A 164 11.38 -8.48 -1.14
N ILE A 165 10.04 -8.45 -1.10
CA ILE A 165 9.21 -9.66 -1.28
C ILE A 165 9.42 -10.27 -2.67
N GLU A 166 9.39 -9.47 -3.74
CA GLU A 166 9.61 -9.94 -5.12
C GLU A 166 11.01 -10.56 -5.30
N GLN A 167 11.99 -10.11 -4.53
CA GLN A 167 13.35 -10.66 -4.50
C GLN A 167 13.51 -11.88 -3.58
N GLY A 168 12.42 -12.41 -3.01
CA GLY A 168 12.48 -13.55 -2.09
C GLY A 168 13.07 -13.21 -0.71
N LYS A 169 13.00 -11.95 -0.29
CA LYS A 169 13.47 -11.44 1.02
C LYS A 169 12.31 -10.92 1.89
N PRO A 170 11.31 -11.75 2.23
CA PRO A 170 10.16 -11.32 3.00
C PRO A 170 10.50 -10.81 4.42
N GLN A 171 11.59 -11.29 5.03
CA GLN A 171 12.04 -10.77 6.34
C GLN A 171 12.46 -9.29 6.25
N ALA A 172 13.26 -8.93 5.25
CA ALA A 172 13.66 -7.54 5.03
C ALA A 172 12.45 -6.63 4.77
N ALA A 173 11.42 -7.15 4.11
CA ALA A 173 10.17 -6.44 3.92
C ALA A 173 9.44 -6.19 5.25
N LEU A 174 9.38 -7.17 6.16
CA LEU A 174 8.79 -6.99 7.50
C LEU A 174 9.55 -5.95 8.32
N ASP A 175 10.87 -6.00 8.31
CA ASP A 175 11.72 -5.05 9.04
C ASP A 175 11.41 -3.62 8.57
N LYS A 176 11.38 -3.40 7.24
CA LYS A 176 11.03 -2.10 6.64
C LYS A 176 9.63 -1.61 7.01
N LEU A 177 8.64 -2.50 7.07
CA LEU A 177 7.27 -2.11 7.44
C LEU A 177 7.13 -1.84 8.95
N THR A 178 8.02 -2.40 9.77
CA THR A 178 8.02 -2.21 11.23
C THR A 178 8.59 -0.85 11.63
N GLU A 179 9.49 -0.28 10.82
CA GLU A 179 10.02 1.10 10.98
C GLU A 179 8.94 2.20 10.88
N LEU A 180 7.75 1.89 10.38
CA LEU A 180 6.61 2.80 10.33
C LEU A 180 5.98 2.98 11.72
N ASP A 181 5.52 4.20 12.04
CA ASP A 181 4.79 4.46 13.28
C ASP A 181 3.48 3.67 13.38
N GLU A 182 2.96 3.47 14.59
CA GLU A 182 1.77 2.63 14.85
C GLU A 182 0.56 3.03 13.98
N LYS A 183 0.29 4.33 13.85
CA LYS A 183 -0.81 4.84 13.01
C LYS A 183 -0.62 4.48 11.53
N LYS A 184 0.62 4.49 11.03
CA LYS A 184 0.97 4.15 9.63
C LYS A 184 0.95 2.62 9.42
N ARG A 185 1.30 1.82 10.44
CA ARG A 185 1.20 0.35 10.39
C ARG A 185 -0.23 -0.17 10.23
N GLN A 186 -1.21 0.61 10.68
CA GLN A 186 -2.64 0.31 10.49
C GLN A 186 -3.16 0.65 9.08
N HIS A 187 -2.30 1.13 8.16
CA HIS A 187 -2.70 1.36 6.78
C HIS A 187 -3.01 0.01 6.07
N PRO A 188 -4.14 -0.12 5.33
CA PRO A 188 -4.55 -1.40 4.74
C PRO A 188 -3.48 -2.07 3.86
N GLN A 189 -2.74 -1.29 3.07
CA GLN A 189 -1.67 -1.83 2.23
C GLN A 189 -0.46 -2.31 3.04
N VAL A 190 -0.16 -1.68 4.18
CA VAL A 190 0.93 -2.12 5.06
C VAL A 190 0.55 -3.47 5.66
N ILE A 191 -0.68 -3.60 6.16
CA ILE A 191 -1.22 -4.85 6.69
C ILE A 191 -1.18 -5.97 5.63
N ARG A 192 -1.64 -5.71 4.40
CA ARG A 192 -1.60 -6.71 3.32
C ARG A 192 -0.19 -7.20 3.02
N LEU A 193 0.80 -6.31 2.97
CA LEU A 193 2.19 -6.70 2.74
C LEU A 193 2.80 -7.43 3.94
N ARG A 194 2.49 -7.03 5.17
CA ARG A 194 2.90 -7.76 6.38
C ARG A 194 2.32 -9.17 6.38
N ALA A 195 1.03 -9.31 6.10
CA ALA A 195 0.37 -10.61 5.99
C ALA A 195 1.02 -11.50 4.93
N ARG A 196 1.34 -10.92 3.77
CA ARG A 196 2.05 -11.63 2.69
C ARG A 196 3.45 -12.08 3.12
N ALA A 197 4.26 -11.19 3.67
CA ALA A 197 5.61 -11.51 4.08
C ALA A 197 5.63 -12.57 5.22
N MET A 198 4.74 -12.45 6.21
CA MET A 198 4.58 -13.46 7.26
C MET A 198 4.17 -14.82 6.70
N ALA A 199 3.25 -14.86 5.73
CA ALA A 199 2.83 -16.09 5.08
C ALA A 199 3.97 -16.75 4.28
N GLU A 200 4.78 -15.96 3.56
CA GLU A 200 5.95 -16.48 2.82
C GLU A 200 7.06 -17.01 3.74
N LEU A 201 7.21 -16.43 4.93
CA LEU A 201 8.12 -16.93 5.98
C LEU A 201 7.56 -18.14 6.75
N GLY A 202 6.28 -18.47 6.57
CA GLY A 202 5.62 -19.51 7.35
C GLY A 202 5.33 -19.13 8.81
N HIS A 203 5.27 -17.83 9.12
CA HIS A 203 4.94 -17.31 10.46
C HIS A 203 3.42 -17.38 10.72
N TRP A 204 2.84 -18.57 10.58
CA TRP A 204 1.38 -18.76 10.61
C TRP A 204 0.76 -18.43 11.96
N GLN A 205 1.46 -18.71 13.07
CA GLN A 205 0.97 -18.40 14.41
C GLN A 205 0.89 -16.88 14.65
N GLU A 206 1.91 -16.14 14.24
CA GLU A 206 1.93 -14.68 14.36
C GLU A 206 0.81 -14.06 13.51
N LEU A 207 0.63 -14.59 12.30
CA LEU A 207 -0.40 -14.13 11.38
C LEU A 207 -1.81 -14.41 11.91
N GLU A 208 -2.04 -15.60 12.49
CA GLU A 208 -3.30 -15.96 13.14
C GLU A 208 -3.64 -15.03 14.31
N ASN A 209 -2.65 -14.70 15.14
CA ASN A 209 -2.84 -13.81 16.29
C ASN A 209 -3.14 -12.37 15.86
N ALA A 210 -2.51 -11.88 14.79
CA ALA A 210 -2.66 -10.51 14.31
C ALA A 210 -3.94 -10.29 13.49
N LEU A 211 -4.43 -11.33 12.81
CA LEU A 211 -5.53 -11.21 11.86
C LEU A 211 -6.82 -10.59 12.45
N PRO A 212 -7.29 -10.95 13.68
CA PRO A 212 -8.48 -10.36 14.28
C PRO A 212 -8.43 -8.82 14.39
N GLU A 213 -7.25 -8.27 14.69
CA GLU A 213 -7.03 -6.82 14.80
C GLU A 213 -7.13 -6.12 13.43
N TRP A 214 -6.78 -6.83 12.36
CA TRP A 214 -6.75 -6.33 10.99
C TRP A 214 -8.09 -6.41 10.25
N ARG A 215 -9.13 -6.92 10.91
CA ARG A 215 -10.45 -7.17 10.30
C ARG A 215 -11.05 -5.92 9.64
N LYS A 216 -10.93 -4.75 10.29
CA LYS A 216 -11.50 -3.49 9.78
C LYS A 216 -10.80 -3.01 8.52
N GLN A 217 -9.50 -3.25 8.41
CA GLN A 217 -8.64 -2.78 7.32
C GLN A 217 -8.68 -3.73 6.13
N LEU A 218 -8.74 -5.04 6.38
CA LEU A 218 -8.80 -6.06 5.34
C LEU A 218 -10.19 -6.15 4.69
N LYS A 219 -11.27 -5.87 5.43
CA LYS A 219 -12.65 -5.94 4.92
C LYS A 219 -12.91 -7.27 4.21
N ASP A 220 -13.17 -7.25 2.91
CA ASP A 220 -13.50 -8.43 2.10
C ASP A 220 -12.33 -9.42 2.01
N ASP A 221 -11.09 -8.93 2.06
CA ASP A 221 -9.89 -9.79 2.04
C ASP A 221 -9.70 -10.56 3.34
N TYR A 222 -10.38 -10.17 4.43
CA TYR A 222 -10.21 -10.82 5.73
C TYR A 222 -10.51 -12.31 5.65
N VAL A 223 -11.58 -12.69 4.93
CA VAL A 223 -11.99 -14.08 4.76
C VAL A 223 -10.93 -14.87 3.99
N VAL A 224 -10.38 -14.29 2.92
CA VAL A 224 -9.32 -14.89 2.10
C VAL A 224 -8.05 -15.10 2.92
N TRP A 225 -7.66 -14.12 3.73
CA TRP A 225 -6.51 -14.26 4.62
C TRP A 225 -6.76 -15.28 5.73
N ALA A 226 -7.96 -15.31 6.33
CA ALA A 226 -8.31 -16.31 7.33
C ALA A 226 -8.22 -17.73 6.77
N GLN A 227 -8.72 -17.96 5.55
CA GLN A 227 -8.56 -19.22 4.81
C GLN A 227 -7.09 -19.60 4.63
N LYS A 228 -6.29 -18.65 4.14
CA LYS A 228 -4.87 -18.88 3.88
C LYS A 228 -4.09 -19.19 5.16
N VAL A 229 -4.40 -18.49 6.25
CA VAL A 229 -3.81 -18.73 7.58
C VAL A 229 -4.19 -20.10 8.10
N ALA A 230 -5.48 -20.45 8.07
CA ALA A 230 -5.95 -21.77 8.53
C ALA A 230 -5.24 -22.89 7.76
N LYS A 231 -5.18 -22.77 6.43
CA LYS A 231 -4.48 -23.74 5.57
C LYS A 231 -2.99 -23.86 5.93
N GLY A 232 -2.29 -22.73 6.02
CA GLY A 232 -0.86 -22.72 6.36
C GLY A 232 -0.58 -23.29 7.75
N LYS A 233 -1.42 -22.94 8.74
CA LYS A 233 -1.30 -23.42 10.11
C LYS A 233 -1.56 -24.92 10.22
N PHE A 234 -2.61 -25.42 9.57
CA PHE A 234 -2.91 -26.85 9.58
C PHE A 234 -1.84 -27.65 8.85
N ALA A 235 -1.31 -27.15 7.74
CA ALA A 235 -0.20 -27.77 7.04
C ALA A 235 1.07 -27.82 7.91
N GLU A 236 1.37 -26.75 8.64
CA GLU A 236 2.48 -26.71 9.58
C GLU A 236 2.33 -27.76 10.68
N ILE A 237 1.14 -27.85 11.29
CA ILE A 237 0.86 -28.83 12.36
C ILE A 237 0.96 -30.25 11.81
N ALA A 238 0.32 -30.52 10.66
CA ALA A 238 0.32 -31.82 10.02
C ALA A 238 1.74 -32.28 9.67
N SER A 239 2.56 -31.39 9.10
CA SER A 239 3.93 -31.69 8.71
C SER A 239 4.85 -31.90 9.93
N LYS A 240 4.75 -31.08 10.99
CA LYS A 240 5.67 -31.14 12.14
C LYS A 240 5.25 -32.14 13.23
N GLN A 241 3.94 -32.33 13.42
CA GLN A 241 3.38 -33.05 14.57
C GLN A 241 2.46 -34.20 14.16
N GLY A 242 2.11 -34.29 12.87
CA GLY A 242 1.31 -35.37 12.32
C GLY A 242 -0.21 -35.21 12.48
N ALA A 243 -0.90 -36.19 11.91
CA ALA A 243 -2.35 -36.34 11.86
C ALA A 243 -3.10 -36.13 13.19
N ASN A 244 -2.59 -36.71 14.29
CA ASN A 244 -3.26 -36.67 15.59
C ASN A 244 -3.20 -35.27 16.21
N ALA A 245 -2.09 -34.57 16.04
CA ALA A 245 -1.96 -33.19 16.52
C ALA A 245 -2.88 -32.24 15.74
N LEU A 246 -3.05 -32.46 14.42
CA LEU A 246 -4.00 -31.71 13.61
C LEU A 246 -5.44 -31.87 14.13
N ARG A 247 -5.85 -33.10 14.45
CA ARG A 247 -7.17 -33.38 15.06
C ARG A 247 -7.35 -32.68 16.40
N GLN A 248 -6.38 -32.82 17.31
CA GLN A 248 -6.44 -32.16 18.63
C GLN A 248 -6.51 -30.64 18.50
N HIS A 249 -5.74 -30.05 17.58
CA HIS A 249 -5.79 -28.63 17.32
C HIS A 249 -7.17 -28.20 16.82
N TRP A 250 -7.73 -28.94 15.86
CA TRP A 250 -9.09 -28.71 15.38
C TRP A 250 -10.11 -28.80 16.51
N ASP A 251 -10.03 -29.80 17.38
CA ASP A 251 -10.98 -29.98 18.47
C ASP A 251 -10.91 -28.89 19.55
N ASN A 252 -9.73 -28.30 19.74
CA ASN A 252 -9.51 -27.22 20.68
C ASN A 252 -9.85 -25.82 20.12
N MET A 253 -10.11 -25.70 18.81
CA MET A 253 -10.46 -24.41 18.22
C MET A 253 -11.82 -23.87 18.71
N PRO A 254 -11.97 -22.54 18.80
CA PRO A 254 -13.24 -21.90 19.11
C PRO A 254 -14.35 -22.38 18.18
N ARG A 255 -15.52 -22.68 18.76
CA ARG A 255 -16.70 -23.18 18.02
C ARG A 255 -17.08 -22.30 16.82
N LYS A 256 -16.88 -20.98 16.93
CA LYS A 256 -17.15 -20.02 15.84
C LYS A 256 -16.27 -20.30 14.60
N LEU A 257 -14.99 -20.61 14.79
CA LEU A 257 -14.07 -20.90 13.69
C LEU A 257 -14.33 -22.29 13.10
N ARG A 258 -14.66 -23.28 13.94
CA ARG A 258 -15.01 -24.64 13.46
C ARG A 258 -16.30 -24.72 12.63
N HIS A 259 -17.17 -23.73 12.75
CA HIS A 259 -18.37 -23.58 11.93
C HIS A 259 -18.16 -22.72 10.70
N ASP A 260 -16.99 -22.12 10.53
CA ASP A 260 -16.64 -21.34 9.35
C ASP A 260 -16.21 -22.30 8.22
N ASP A 261 -16.83 -22.16 7.05
CA ASP A 261 -16.60 -23.05 5.92
C ASP A 261 -15.17 -22.95 5.35
N ALA A 262 -14.53 -21.79 5.51
CA ALA A 262 -13.10 -21.60 5.21
C ALA A 262 -12.21 -22.56 5.99
N TYR A 263 -12.43 -22.60 7.31
CA TYR A 263 -11.63 -23.39 8.24
C TYR A 263 -11.92 -24.87 8.02
N ARG A 264 -13.18 -25.23 7.79
CA ARG A 264 -13.59 -26.60 7.45
C ARG A 264 -12.92 -27.10 6.17
N ALA A 265 -12.90 -26.29 5.12
CA ALA A 265 -12.24 -26.59 3.86
C ALA A 265 -10.73 -26.79 4.04
N ALA A 266 -10.07 -25.86 4.74
CA ALA A 266 -8.65 -25.97 5.05
C ALA A 266 -8.32 -27.23 5.85
N TYR A 267 -9.17 -27.59 6.81
CA TYR A 267 -8.98 -28.80 7.62
C TYR A 267 -9.17 -30.08 6.82
N VAL A 268 -10.26 -30.19 6.05
CA VAL A 268 -10.52 -31.35 5.18
C VAL A 268 -9.42 -31.51 4.15
N GLN A 269 -8.97 -30.43 3.53
CA GLN A 269 -7.83 -30.46 2.60
C GLN A 269 -6.60 -31.09 3.27
N GLN A 270 -6.28 -30.69 4.50
CA GLN A 270 -5.14 -31.27 5.22
C GLN A 270 -5.39 -32.73 5.64
N LEU A 271 -6.63 -33.12 5.94
CA LEU A 271 -6.93 -34.54 6.16
C LEU A 271 -6.66 -35.38 4.92
N LEU A 272 -7.10 -34.91 3.74
CA LEU A 272 -6.88 -35.58 2.46
C LEU A 272 -5.39 -35.66 2.10
N GLU A 273 -4.65 -34.56 2.21
CA GLU A 273 -3.20 -34.52 1.93
C GLU A 273 -2.38 -35.46 2.84
N GLN A 274 -2.87 -35.74 4.05
CA GLN A 274 -2.25 -36.66 5.01
C GLN A 274 -2.79 -38.11 4.89
N GLY A 275 -3.62 -38.41 3.89
CA GLY A 275 -4.20 -39.74 3.67
C GLY A 275 -5.30 -40.13 4.67
N MET A 276 -5.78 -39.20 5.50
CA MET A 276 -6.84 -39.43 6.48
C MET A 276 -8.24 -39.33 5.85
N HIS A 277 -8.47 -40.08 4.77
CA HIS A 277 -9.72 -39.98 4.00
C HIS A 277 -10.96 -40.36 4.82
N HIS A 278 -10.88 -41.35 5.72
CA HIS A 278 -12.00 -41.70 6.61
C HIS A 278 -12.44 -40.56 7.53
N ASP A 279 -11.49 -39.82 8.10
CA ASP A 279 -11.80 -38.66 8.94
C ASP A 279 -12.39 -37.51 8.11
N ALA A 280 -11.87 -37.33 6.89
CA ALA A 280 -12.38 -36.35 5.93
C ALA A 280 -13.83 -36.66 5.54
N GLU A 281 -14.17 -37.92 5.24
CA GLU A 281 -15.53 -38.37 4.95
C GLU A 281 -16.47 -38.05 6.11
N ALA A 282 -16.11 -38.43 7.34
CA ALA A 282 -16.93 -38.19 8.51
C ALA A 282 -17.25 -36.70 8.71
N CYS A 283 -16.25 -35.84 8.52
CA CYS A 283 -16.42 -34.39 8.59
C CYS A 283 -17.32 -33.85 7.47
N LEU A 284 -17.05 -34.25 6.22
CA LEU A 284 -17.79 -33.79 5.04
C LEU A 284 -19.26 -34.19 5.09
N VAL A 285 -19.55 -35.41 5.55
CA VAL A 285 -20.92 -35.91 5.73
C VAL A 285 -21.61 -35.13 6.85
N GLU A 286 -20.99 -34.98 8.02
CA GLU A 286 -21.58 -34.29 9.17
C GLU A 286 -21.91 -32.83 8.86
N TRP A 287 -20.96 -32.09 8.26
CA TRP A 287 -21.10 -30.65 8.05
C TRP A 287 -22.07 -30.28 6.95
N GLN A 288 -22.39 -31.23 6.06
CA GLN A 288 -23.30 -31.01 4.93
C GLN A 288 -24.65 -31.72 5.09
N LYS A 289 -24.99 -32.29 6.26
CA LYS A 289 -26.30 -32.95 6.51
C LYS A 289 -27.52 -32.12 6.11
N LYS A 290 -27.43 -30.78 6.21
CA LYS A 290 -28.53 -29.86 5.87
C LYS A 290 -28.61 -29.51 4.39
N GLY A 291 -27.57 -29.79 3.61
CA GLY A 291 -27.49 -29.50 2.18
C GLY A 291 -26.04 -29.40 1.70
N PRO A 292 -25.83 -29.48 0.37
CA PRO A 292 -24.51 -29.36 -0.24
C PRO A 292 -23.93 -27.97 0.02
N ASN A 293 -22.66 -27.93 0.45
CA ASN A 293 -21.92 -26.70 0.59
C ASN A 293 -20.96 -26.55 -0.61
N PRO A 294 -21.10 -25.51 -1.45
CA PRO A 294 -20.26 -25.33 -2.63
C PRO A 294 -18.75 -25.33 -2.36
N ILE A 295 -18.32 -24.90 -1.17
CA ILE A 295 -16.90 -24.86 -0.77
C ILE A 295 -16.41 -26.27 -0.40
N LEU A 296 -17.25 -27.09 0.23
CA LEU A 296 -16.86 -28.41 0.75
C LEU A 296 -17.10 -29.54 -0.25
N LEU A 297 -18.08 -29.38 -1.15
CA LEU A 297 -18.51 -30.38 -2.11
C LEU A 297 -17.36 -30.91 -3.00
N PRO A 298 -16.42 -30.09 -3.51
CA PRO A 298 -15.29 -30.60 -4.30
C PRO A 298 -14.43 -31.63 -3.57
N TYR A 299 -14.23 -31.47 -2.26
CA TYR A 299 -13.42 -32.40 -1.46
C TYR A 299 -14.05 -33.78 -1.30
N MET A 300 -15.38 -33.92 -1.52
CA MET A 300 -16.00 -35.23 -1.55
C MET A 300 -15.52 -36.06 -2.75
N ALA A 301 -15.24 -35.42 -3.89
CA ALA A 301 -14.71 -36.10 -5.08
C ALA A 301 -13.24 -36.54 -4.92
N GLU A 302 -12.52 -35.98 -3.94
CA GLU A 302 -11.11 -36.30 -3.66
C GLU A 302 -10.95 -37.43 -2.62
N LEU A 303 -12.05 -37.92 -2.05
CA LEU A 303 -12.02 -39.04 -1.11
C LEU A 303 -11.57 -40.31 -1.84
N SER A 304 -10.54 -40.95 -1.30
CA SER A 304 -10.03 -42.24 -1.77
C SER A 304 -10.16 -43.25 -0.63
N ILE A 305 -11.34 -43.89 -0.54
CA ILE A 305 -11.69 -44.87 0.48
C ILE A 305 -12.37 -46.05 -0.21
N PRO A 306 -12.09 -47.31 0.16
CA PRO A 306 -12.74 -48.47 -0.47
C PRO A 306 -14.27 -48.53 -0.34
N ASN A 307 -14.86 -47.86 0.66
CA ASN A 307 -16.31 -47.92 0.89
C ASN A 307 -16.84 -46.61 1.51
N PRO A 308 -17.02 -45.54 0.72
CA PRO A 308 -17.52 -44.25 1.20
C PRO A 308 -19.06 -44.23 1.23
N ALA A 309 -19.67 -45.24 1.85
CA ALA A 309 -21.13 -45.45 1.82
C ALA A 309 -21.92 -44.28 2.42
N ALA A 310 -21.36 -43.57 3.40
CA ALA A 310 -22.03 -42.44 4.02
C ALA A 310 -22.05 -41.23 3.07
N ALA A 311 -20.93 -40.95 2.41
CA ALA A 311 -20.84 -39.90 1.40
C ALA A 311 -21.70 -40.20 0.15
N ILE A 312 -21.69 -41.44 -0.34
CA ILE A 312 -22.53 -41.86 -1.49
C ILE A 312 -24.01 -41.64 -1.18
N ARG A 313 -24.50 -42.15 -0.04
CA ARG A 313 -25.92 -41.99 0.35
C ARG A 313 -26.33 -40.53 0.46
N LEU A 314 -25.46 -39.69 1.02
CA LEU A 314 -25.72 -38.26 1.16
C LEU A 314 -25.83 -37.57 -0.22
N LEU A 315 -24.92 -37.89 -1.16
CA LEU A 315 -24.96 -37.38 -2.53
C LEU A 315 -26.20 -37.85 -3.29
N GLU A 316 -26.55 -39.13 -3.19
CA GLU A 316 -27.78 -39.69 -3.79
C GLU A 316 -29.04 -38.98 -3.27
N ASP A 317 -29.11 -38.68 -1.97
CA ASP A 317 -30.23 -37.97 -1.38
C ASP A 317 -30.32 -36.51 -1.85
N TRP A 318 -29.19 -35.84 -2.11
CA TRP A 318 -29.19 -34.52 -2.75
C TRP A 318 -29.61 -34.60 -4.22
N ILE A 319 -29.14 -35.60 -4.97
CA ILE A 319 -29.53 -35.82 -6.37
C ILE A 319 -31.02 -36.11 -6.49
N LYS A 320 -31.63 -36.85 -5.56
CA LYS A 320 -33.08 -37.08 -5.54
C LYS A 320 -33.87 -35.76 -5.38
N ARG A 321 -33.30 -34.77 -4.68
CA ARG A 321 -33.93 -33.45 -4.47
C ARG A 321 -33.67 -32.51 -5.63
N ASP A 322 -32.50 -32.61 -6.27
CA ASP A 322 -32.06 -31.78 -7.40
C ASP A 322 -31.44 -32.65 -8.50
N GLY A 323 -32.32 -33.32 -9.26
CA GLY A 323 -31.94 -34.27 -10.30
C GLY A 323 -31.40 -33.65 -11.58
N THR A 324 -31.24 -32.32 -11.59
CA THR A 324 -30.74 -31.54 -12.74
C THR A 324 -29.38 -30.90 -12.46
N ASN A 325 -28.81 -31.09 -11.28
CA ASN A 325 -27.53 -30.48 -10.91
C ASN A 325 -26.33 -31.31 -11.40
N PRO A 326 -25.62 -30.88 -12.46
CA PRO A 326 -24.50 -31.65 -13.02
C PRO A 326 -23.36 -31.84 -12.02
N GLN A 327 -23.15 -30.89 -11.09
CA GLN A 327 -22.06 -30.95 -10.12
C GLN A 327 -22.24 -32.11 -9.14
N LEU A 328 -23.47 -32.39 -8.70
CA LEU A 328 -23.73 -33.51 -7.79
C LEU A 328 -23.45 -34.87 -8.45
N PHE A 329 -23.84 -35.03 -9.72
CA PHE A 329 -23.53 -36.24 -10.49
C PHE A 329 -22.03 -36.40 -10.73
N SER A 330 -21.34 -35.31 -11.10
CA SER A 330 -19.89 -35.29 -11.27
C SER A 330 -19.19 -35.74 -9.99
N VAL A 331 -19.49 -35.13 -8.84
CA VAL A 331 -18.86 -35.49 -7.56
C VAL A 331 -19.14 -36.92 -7.14
N LEU A 332 -20.36 -37.42 -7.31
CA LEU A 332 -20.68 -38.83 -7.05
C LEU A 332 -19.89 -39.77 -7.96
N GLY A 333 -19.71 -39.40 -9.23
CA GLY A 333 -18.93 -40.16 -10.20
C GLY A 333 -17.48 -40.32 -9.82
N HIS A 334 -16.81 -39.20 -9.52
CA HIS A 334 -15.41 -39.21 -9.06
C HIS A 334 -15.23 -39.95 -7.75
N LEU A 335 -16.15 -39.78 -6.79
CA LEU A 335 -16.14 -40.55 -5.54
C LEU A 335 -16.27 -42.07 -5.77
N ALA A 336 -17.21 -42.48 -6.64
CA ALA A 336 -17.43 -43.88 -6.96
C ALA A 336 -16.23 -44.50 -7.68
N MET A 337 -15.61 -43.75 -8.61
CA MET A 337 -14.40 -44.17 -9.32
C MET A 337 -13.24 -44.40 -8.34
N ASN A 338 -13.01 -43.46 -7.41
CA ASN A 338 -11.97 -43.61 -6.38
C ASN A 338 -12.23 -44.78 -5.40
N ALA A 339 -13.50 -45.16 -5.21
CA ALA A 339 -13.88 -46.32 -4.42
C ALA A 339 -13.77 -47.65 -5.20
N GLY A 340 -13.49 -47.60 -6.51
CA GLY A 340 -13.43 -48.77 -7.39
C GLY A 340 -14.79 -49.26 -7.89
N ASP A 341 -15.86 -48.46 -7.78
CA ASP A 341 -17.18 -48.75 -8.33
C ASP A 341 -17.36 -48.09 -9.71
N ASP A 342 -16.67 -48.65 -10.71
CA ASP A 342 -16.69 -48.17 -12.09
C ASP A 342 -18.10 -48.22 -12.73
N ILE A 343 -18.99 -49.09 -12.24
CA ILE A 343 -20.36 -49.22 -12.76
C ILE A 343 -21.19 -48.01 -12.33
N LEU A 344 -21.15 -47.67 -11.03
CA LEU A 344 -21.83 -46.50 -10.52
C LEU A 344 -21.21 -45.23 -11.11
N ALA A 345 -19.88 -45.14 -11.14
CA ALA A 345 -19.14 -43.99 -11.65
C ALA A 345 -19.53 -43.65 -13.09
N GLU A 346 -19.46 -44.62 -14.00
CA GLU A 346 -19.83 -44.42 -15.41
C GLU A 346 -21.28 -43.95 -15.54
N LYS A 347 -22.22 -44.60 -14.85
CA LYS A 347 -23.65 -44.29 -14.93
C LYS A 347 -23.93 -42.83 -14.57
N VAL A 348 -23.32 -42.33 -13.49
CA VAL A 348 -23.56 -40.95 -13.02
C VAL A 348 -22.76 -39.92 -13.79
N LEU A 349 -21.53 -40.24 -14.21
CA LEU A 349 -20.72 -39.35 -15.06
C LEU A 349 -21.33 -39.16 -16.44
N LEU A 350 -21.86 -40.23 -17.07
CA LEU A 350 -22.62 -40.12 -18.32
C LEU A 350 -23.85 -39.21 -18.17
N LYS A 351 -24.48 -39.18 -16.98
CA LYS A 351 -25.57 -38.24 -16.69
C LYS A 351 -25.05 -36.82 -16.50
N ALA A 352 -23.91 -36.65 -15.81
CA ALA A 352 -23.27 -35.35 -15.60
C ALA A 352 -22.93 -34.67 -16.93
N VAL A 353 -22.21 -35.35 -17.83
CA VAL A 353 -21.78 -34.78 -19.13
C VAL A 353 -22.96 -34.47 -20.06
N LYS A 354 -24.06 -35.21 -19.96
CA LYS A 354 -25.32 -34.91 -20.68
C LYS A 354 -25.99 -33.63 -20.18
N LEU A 355 -25.80 -33.27 -18.91
CA LEU A 355 -26.36 -32.05 -18.32
C LEU A 355 -25.43 -30.85 -18.54
N ARG A 356 -24.12 -31.04 -18.39
CA ARG A 356 -23.08 -30.04 -18.64
C ARG A 356 -21.78 -30.75 -19.00
N GLU A 357 -21.24 -30.42 -20.15
CA GLU A 357 -19.91 -30.90 -20.55
C GLU A 357 -18.83 -30.36 -19.58
N ASN A 358 -17.90 -31.22 -19.20
CA ASN A 358 -16.85 -30.92 -18.24
C ASN A 358 -15.62 -31.80 -18.58
N PRO A 359 -14.44 -31.23 -18.84
CA PRO A 359 -13.25 -31.99 -19.22
C PRO A 359 -12.92 -33.11 -18.23
N ARG A 360 -12.99 -32.81 -16.93
CA ARG A 360 -12.70 -33.78 -15.86
C ARG A 360 -13.64 -34.99 -15.85
N ASP A 361 -14.90 -34.79 -16.21
CA ASP A 361 -15.88 -35.89 -16.24
C ASP A 361 -15.65 -36.80 -17.45
N PHE A 362 -15.21 -36.23 -18.58
CA PHE A 362 -14.80 -36.99 -19.76
C PHE A 362 -13.49 -37.76 -19.53
N GLU A 363 -12.50 -37.16 -18.86
CA GLU A 363 -11.27 -37.87 -18.46
C GLU A 363 -11.57 -39.07 -17.58
N ALA A 364 -12.44 -38.92 -16.57
CA ALA A 364 -12.84 -40.03 -15.72
C ALA A 364 -13.56 -41.15 -16.49
N LEU A 365 -14.47 -40.79 -17.43
CA LEU A 365 -15.11 -41.77 -18.31
C LEU A 365 -14.11 -42.48 -19.23
N ALA A 366 -13.07 -41.78 -19.68
CA ALA A 366 -12.00 -42.37 -20.48
C ALA A 366 -11.20 -43.40 -19.65
N THR A 367 -10.80 -43.05 -18.43
CA THR A 367 -10.11 -43.96 -17.50
C THR A 367 -10.94 -45.22 -17.19
N ILE A 368 -12.25 -45.07 -16.96
CA ILE A 368 -13.15 -46.22 -16.76
C ILE A 368 -13.22 -47.10 -18.02
N SER A 369 -13.17 -46.50 -19.21
CA SER A 369 -13.15 -47.25 -20.48
C SER A 369 -11.84 -48.03 -20.67
N GLU A 370 -10.70 -47.45 -20.25
CA GLU A 370 -9.40 -48.12 -20.24
C GLU A 370 -9.38 -49.32 -19.30
N HIS A 371 -9.95 -49.20 -18.09
CA HIS A 371 -10.08 -50.32 -17.15
C HIS A 371 -10.86 -51.51 -17.74
N ARG A 372 -11.72 -51.25 -18.72
CA ARG A 372 -12.53 -52.26 -19.43
C ARG A 372 -11.93 -52.70 -20.77
N HIS A 373 -10.73 -52.23 -21.11
CA HIS A 373 -10.07 -52.48 -22.39
C HIS A 373 -10.87 -51.99 -23.63
N ASP A 374 -11.67 -50.93 -23.49
CA ASP A 374 -12.29 -50.23 -24.61
C ASP A 374 -11.46 -49.01 -25.01
N ASP A 375 -10.36 -49.26 -25.72
CA ASP A 375 -9.43 -48.22 -26.19
C ASP A 375 -10.11 -47.22 -27.13
N SER A 376 -11.13 -47.66 -27.87
CA SER A 376 -11.86 -46.83 -28.82
C SER A 376 -12.77 -45.83 -28.12
N GLY A 377 -13.49 -46.28 -27.08
CA GLY A 377 -14.30 -45.44 -26.20
C GLY A 377 -13.43 -44.47 -25.40
N ALA A 378 -12.32 -44.96 -24.84
CA ALA A 378 -11.37 -44.13 -24.10
C ALA A 378 -10.85 -42.97 -24.96
N LEU A 379 -10.38 -43.26 -26.17
CA LEU A 379 -9.88 -42.24 -27.10
C LEU A 379 -10.96 -41.20 -27.46
N ALA A 380 -12.20 -41.63 -27.67
CA ALA A 380 -13.30 -40.73 -27.98
C ALA A 380 -13.58 -39.76 -26.81
N MET A 381 -13.57 -40.26 -25.58
CA MET A 381 -13.78 -39.46 -24.37
C MET A 381 -12.61 -38.49 -24.12
N TYR A 382 -11.35 -38.92 -24.30
CA TYR A 382 -10.20 -38.01 -24.20
C TYR A 382 -10.25 -36.88 -25.24
N LYS A 383 -10.62 -37.19 -26.49
CA LYS A 383 -10.81 -36.15 -27.51
C LYS A 383 -11.86 -35.14 -27.09
N ARG A 384 -13.00 -35.62 -26.56
CA ARG A 384 -14.05 -34.74 -26.09
C ARG A 384 -13.61 -33.87 -24.92
N SER A 385 -12.81 -34.40 -23.99
CA SER A 385 -12.23 -33.60 -22.89
C SER A 385 -11.44 -32.39 -23.42
N MET A 386 -10.62 -32.59 -24.46
CA MET A 386 -9.80 -31.51 -25.05
C MET A 386 -10.59 -30.48 -25.86
N GLU A 387 -11.79 -30.83 -26.33
CA GLU A 387 -12.65 -29.94 -27.12
C GLU A 387 -13.52 -29.01 -26.25
N VAL A 388 -13.63 -29.30 -24.95
CA VAL A 388 -14.44 -28.53 -24.00
C VAL A 388 -13.58 -27.46 -23.34
N GLU A 389 -13.87 -26.18 -23.63
CA GLU A 389 -13.20 -25.00 -23.02
C GLU A 389 -13.74 -24.66 -21.62
#